data_AF-A0A2V7YXN7-F1
#
_entry.id   AF-A0A2V7YXN7-F1
#
_cell.length_a   1.000
_cell.length_b   1.000
_cell.length_c   1.000
_cell.angle_alpha   90.00
_cell.angle_beta   90.00
_cell.angle_gamma   90.00
#
_symmetry.space_group_name_H-M   'P 1'
#
loop_
_entity.id
_entity.type
_entity.pdbx_description
1 polymer ?
#
loop_
_entity_poly.entity_id
_entity_poly.type
_entity_poly.pdbx_seq_one_letter_code
_entity_poly.pdbx_strand_id
1 'polypeptide(L)'
;NAEGVVQLDSCCMHGPKKRAGGVACLEGVRTPSLVAKTVMETTDHHLLVGKGAQEFARSMGFKIEDDLNTEHSRQLWLEWKRRTDPSHYLDPKDRAEVGLRAAMQMAREGLIDIEHLWGTINCDGVNAKGEICG
;
A
#
# COMPACT_ATOMS: atom_id res chain seq x y z
N ASN A 1 -6.88 -1.03 5.02
CA ASN A 1 -7.56 -2.33 4.84
C ASN A 1 -8.92 -2.29 5.57
N ALA A 2 -9.68 -3.39 5.64
CA ALA A 2 -11.02 -3.42 6.25
C ALA A 2 -11.03 -2.98 7.73
N GLU A 3 -9.95 -3.25 8.46
CA GLU A 3 -9.77 -2.87 9.86
C GLU A 3 -9.26 -1.43 10.04
N GLY A 4 -9.13 -0.67 8.95
CA GLY A 4 -8.65 0.72 9.01
C GLY A 4 -7.14 0.83 9.25
N VAL A 5 -6.39 -0.25 9.06
CA VAL A 5 -4.93 -0.25 9.12
C VAL A 5 -4.36 0.03 7.73
N VAL A 6 -3.44 0.98 7.63
CA VAL A 6 -2.73 1.30 6.38
C VAL A 6 -1.60 0.30 6.19
N GLN A 7 -1.72 -0.49 5.13
CA GLN A 7 -0.73 -1.45 4.67
C GLN A 7 -0.29 -1.04 3.26
N LEU A 8 1.01 -0.95 3.05
CA LEU A 8 1.59 -0.51 1.79
C LEU A 8 2.38 -1.64 1.13
N ASP A 9 2.25 -1.73 -0.18
CA ASP A 9 3.02 -2.62 -1.03
C ASP A 9 3.91 -1.76 -1.94
N SER A 10 5.16 -2.19 -2.16
CA SER A 10 6.06 -1.52 -3.08
C SER A 10 7.12 -2.47 -3.60
N CYS A 11 7.54 -2.29 -4.84
CA CYS A 11 8.67 -2.99 -5.41
C CYS A 11 9.49 -2.04 -6.29
N CYS A 12 10.72 -2.46 -6.59
CA CYS A 12 11.55 -1.82 -7.59
C CYS A 12 12.44 -2.87 -8.29
N MET A 13 12.84 -2.58 -9.51
CA MET A 13 13.69 -3.42 -10.34
C MET A 13 14.76 -2.58 -11.06
N HIS A 14 15.99 -3.08 -11.03
CA HIS A 14 17.11 -2.49 -11.76
C HIS A 14 17.45 -3.37 -12.97
N GLY A 15 17.09 -2.91 -14.18
CA GLY A 15 17.22 -3.68 -15.42
C GLY A 15 18.62 -4.23 -15.68
N PRO A 16 19.68 -3.39 -15.75
CA PRO A 16 21.03 -3.87 -16.07
C PRO A 16 21.60 -4.90 -15.09
N LYS A 17 21.34 -4.72 -13.79
CA LYS A 17 21.82 -5.63 -12.73
C LYS A 17 20.93 -6.85 -12.54
N LYS A 18 19.73 -6.87 -13.16
CA LYS A 18 18.69 -7.90 -12.96
C LYS A 18 18.37 -8.14 -11.48
N ARG A 19 18.38 -7.06 -10.69
CA ARG A 19 18.03 -7.09 -9.27
C ARG A 19 16.64 -6.55 -9.06
N ALA A 20 15.94 -7.07 -8.07
CA ALA A 20 14.65 -6.56 -7.64
C ALA A 20 14.53 -6.67 -6.12
N GLY A 21 13.66 -5.84 -5.55
CA GLY A 21 13.30 -5.89 -4.14
C GLY A 21 11.88 -5.40 -3.95
N GLY A 22 11.23 -5.92 -2.93
CA GLY A 22 9.83 -5.66 -2.68
C GLY A 22 9.45 -5.82 -1.22
N VAL A 23 8.40 -5.12 -0.85
CA VAL A 23 7.70 -5.26 0.42
C VAL A 23 6.20 -5.38 0.16
N ALA A 24 5.52 -6.20 0.95
CA ALA A 24 4.07 -6.28 0.94
C ALA A 24 3.49 -6.28 2.35
N CYS A 25 2.26 -5.80 2.50
CA CYS A 25 1.57 -5.61 3.78
C CYS A 25 2.42 -4.82 4.80
N LEU A 26 3.24 -3.87 4.34
CA LEU A 26 4.13 -3.11 5.22
C LEU A 26 3.35 -2.01 5.95
N GLU A 27 3.40 -2.02 7.27
CA GLU A 27 2.72 -1.06 8.13
C GLU A 27 3.71 -0.07 8.76
N GLY A 28 3.29 1.19 8.91
CA GLY A 28 4.03 2.20 9.67
C GLY A 28 5.20 2.86 8.95
N VAL A 29 5.55 2.45 7.73
CA VAL A 29 6.63 3.08 6.95
C VAL A 29 6.07 3.96 5.84
N ARG A 30 6.32 5.27 5.91
CA ARG A 30 5.81 6.26 4.94
C ARG A 30 6.36 6.09 3.53
N THR A 31 7.58 5.57 3.39
CA THR A 31 8.31 5.43 2.11
C THR A 31 8.63 3.97 1.82
N PRO A 32 7.62 3.12 1.54
CA PRO A 32 7.80 1.68 1.32
C PRO A 32 8.73 1.38 0.13
N SER A 33 8.82 2.26 -0.87
CA SER A 33 9.72 2.14 -2.02
C SER A 33 11.20 2.19 -1.64
N LEU A 34 11.56 2.96 -0.61
CA LEU A 34 12.92 2.95 -0.10
C LEU A 34 13.24 1.63 0.62
N VAL A 35 12.27 1.06 1.34
CA VAL A 35 12.45 -0.27 1.96
C VAL A 35 12.60 -1.35 0.90
N ALA A 36 11.77 -1.34 -0.15
CA ALA A 36 11.87 -2.25 -1.30
C ALA A 36 13.26 -2.16 -1.96
N LYS A 37 13.77 -0.93 -2.15
CA LYS A 37 15.14 -0.71 -2.63
C LYS A 37 16.19 -1.28 -1.66
N THR A 38 16.03 -1.08 -0.35
CA THR A 38 16.96 -1.65 0.64
C THR A 38 16.93 -3.17 0.63
N VAL A 39 15.77 -3.82 0.44
CA VAL A 39 15.67 -5.28 0.24
C VAL A 39 16.55 -5.71 -0.94
N MET A 40 16.41 -5.04 -2.10
CA MET A 40 17.21 -5.31 -3.31
C MET A 40 18.72 -5.14 -3.10
N GLU A 41 19.12 -4.17 -2.27
CA GLU A 41 20.53 -3.79 -2.09
C GLU A 41 21.26 -4.58 -1.01
N THR A 42 20.55 -5.05 0.01
CA THR A 42 21.17 -5.52 1.27
C THR A 42 20.79 -6.94 1.68
N THR A 43 19.88 -7.60 0.95
CA THR A 43 19.45 -8.96 1.26
C THR A 43 19.67 -9.90 0.07
N ASP A 44 19.61 -11.20 0.32
CA ASP A 44 19.55 -12.26 -0.67
C ASP A 44 18.10 -12.64 -1.05
N HIS A 45 17.12 -11.84 -0.60
CA HIS A 45 15.69 -12.03 -0.86
C HIS A 45 15.14 -10.97 -1.82
N HIS A 46 14.05 -11.31 -2.51
CA HIS A 46 13.37 -10.38 -3.43
C HIS A 46 12.13 -9.73 -2.83
N LEU A 47 11.51 -10.34 -1.82
CA LEU A 47 10.26 -9.89 -1.24
C LEU A 47 10.23 -10.20 0.26
N LEU A 48 9.95 -9.19 1.08
CA LEU A 48 9.63 -9.35 2.50
C LEU A 48 8.18 -8.93 2.73
N VAL A 49 7.49 -9.56 3.68
CA VAL A 49 6.06 -9.30 3.90
C VAL A 49 5.71 -9.06 5.37
N GLY A 50 4.70 -8.22 5.60
CA GLY A 50 4.08 -8.00 6.90
C GLY A 50 5.08 -7.63 8.00
N LYS A 51 4.98 -8.34 9.13
CA LYS A 51 5.83 -8.11 10.30
C LYS A 51 7.32 -8.27 10.00
N GLY A 52 7.70 -9.23 9.15
CA GLY A 52 9.10 -9.43 8.76
C GLY A 52 9.67 -8.24 7.97
N ALA A 53 8.86 -7.66 7.07
CA ALA A 53 9.24 -6.43 6.37
C ALA A 53 9.38 -5.24 7.34
N GLN A 54 8.51 -5.14 8.34
CA GLN A 54 8.56 -4.07 9.34
C GLN A 54 9.78 -4.21 10.28
N GLU A 55 10.10 -5.41 10.72
CA GLU A 55 11.30 -5.71 11.52
C GLU A 55 12.58 -5.39 10.73
N PHE A 56 12.63 -5.80 9.46
CA PHE A 56 13.71 -5.43 8.55
C PHE A 56 13.83 -3.91 8.40
N ALA A 57 12.73 -3.21 8.10
CA ALA A 57 12.74 -1.75 7.97
C ALA A 57 13.26 -1.06 9.25
N ARG A 58 12.82 -1.51 10.42
CA ARG A 58 13.31 -1.01 11.72
C ARG A 58 14.81 -1.24 11.88
N SER A 59 15.31 -2.42 11.52
CA SER A 59 16.74 -2.74 11.59
C SER A 59 17.62 -1.90 10.65
N MET A 60 17.05 -1.47 9.52
CA MET A 60 17.70 -0.59 8.54
C MET A 60 17.57 0.91 8.88
N GLY A 61 16.98 1.25 10.02
CA GLY A 61 16.86 2.62 10.51
C GLY A 61 15.65 3.39 10.01
N PHE A 62 14.68 2.74 9.37
CA PHE A 62 13.42 3.39 9.00
C PHE A 62 12.55 3.65 10.23
N LYS A 63 11.93 4.83 10.28
CA LYS A 63 10.93 5.15 11.31
C LYS A 63 9.67 4.31 11.06
N ILE A 64 9.21 3.63 12.10
CA ILE A 64 7.92 2.94 12.13
C ILE A 64 6.95 3.84 12.90
N GLU A 65 5.97 4.40 12.21
CA GLU A 65 4.87 5.17 12.77
C GLU A 65 3.76 4.21 13.23
N ASP A 66 3.08 4.54 14.33
CA ASP A 66 1.99 3.70 14.87
C ASP A 66 0.77 3.67 13.95
N ASP A 67 0.54 4.77 13.22
CA ASP A 67 -0.56 4.91 12.28
C ASP A 67 -0.16 5.84 11.13
N LEU A 68 -0.44 5.42 9.89
CA LEU A 68 -0.22 6.24 8.68
C LEU A 68 -1.50 6.92 8.20
N ASN A 69 -2.66 6.63 8.81
CA ASN A 69 -3.89 7.33 8.48
C ASN A 69 -3.75 8.82 8.81
N THR A 70 -4.13 9.66 7.84
CA THR A 70 -4.50 11.04 8.11
C THR A 70 -5.92 11.10 8.66
N GLU A 71 -6.28 12.22 9.29
CA GLU A 71 -7.66 12.47 9.74
C GLU A 71 -8.65 12.30 8.56
N HIS A 72 -8.31 12.82 7.39
CA HIS A 72 -9.13 12.67 6.19
C HIS A 72 -9.34 11.20 5.81
N SER A 73 -8.26 10.41 5.71
CA SER A 73 -8.37 8.98 5.39
C SER A 73 -9.15 8.20 6.45
N ARG A 74 -9.04 8.59 7.72
CA ARG A 74 -9.77 7.98 8.83
C ARG A 74 -11.27 8.23 8.72
N GLN A 75 -11.67 9.47 8.41
CA GLN A 75 -13.09 9.83 8.21
C GLN A 75 -13.70 9.09 7.01
N LEU A 76 -12.97 8.99 5.89
CA LEU A 76 -13.44 8.22 4.74
C LEU A 76 -13.61 6.74 5.06
N TRP A 77 -12.67 6.14 5.81
CA TRP A 77 -12.81 4.75 6.24
C TRP A 77 -14.00 4.54 7.18
N LEU A 78 -14.26 5.45 8.12
CA LEU A 78 -15.43 5.37 9.01
C LEU A 78 -16.74 5.42 8.23
N GLU A 79 -16.82 6.32 7.24
CA GLU A 79 -17.99 6.44 6.37
C GLU A 79 -18.18 5.19 5.49
N TRP A 80 -17.09 4.66 4.93
CA TRP A 80 -17.11 3.39 4.21
C TRP A 80 -17.60 2.25 5.11
N LYS A 81 -17.05 2.12 6.34
CA LYS A 81 -17.42 1.08 7.31
C LYS A 81 -18.89 1.18 7.73
N ARG A 82 -19.41 2.39 7.91
CA ARG A 82 -20.83 2.64 8.19
C ARG A 82 -21.75 2.15 7.06
N ARG A 83 -21.31 2.25 5.81
CA ARG A 83 -22.08 1.82 4.62
C ARG A 83 -21.95 0.33 4.34
N THR A 84 -20.80 -0.25 4.62
CA THR A 84 -20.55 -1.67 4.33
C THR A 84 -21.06 -2.58 5.41
N ASP A 85 -20.88 -2.22 6.68
CA ASP A 85 -21.18 -3.10 7.80
C ASP A 85 -22.07 -2.43 8.88
N PRO A 86 -23.31 -2.01 8.52
CA PRO A 86 -24.21 -1.35 9.48
C PRO A 86 -24.70 -2.30 10.60
N SER A 87 -24.61 -3.62 10.44
CA SER A 87 -25.12 -4.65 11.37
C SER A 87 -24.08 -5.65 11.89
N HIS A 88 -22.80 -5.47 11.58
CA HIS A 88 -21.65 -6.27 12.04
C HIS A 88 -21.46 -7.71 11.51
N TYR A 89 -22.35 -8.22 10.66
CA TYR A 89 -22.29 -9.61 10.18
C TYR A 89 -22.54 -9.73 8.67
N LEU A 90 -21.59 -9.28 7.85
CA LEU A 90 -21.59 -9.55 6.41
C LEU A 90 -21.12 -10.99 6.10
N ASP A 91 -21.82 -11.66 5.17
CA ASP A 91 -21.35 -12.90 4.54
C ASP A 91 -19.98 -12.63 3.88
N PRO A 92 -18.92 -13.41 4.21
CA PRO A 92 -17.61 -13.28 3.59
C PRO A 92 -17.62 -13.24 2.06
N LYS A 93 -18.57 -13.90 1.40
CA LYS A 93 -18.69 -13.94 -0.06
C LYS A 93 -19.06 -12.59 -0.67
N ASP A 94 -19.85 -11.80 0.05
CA ASP A 94 -20.40 -10.54 -0.46
C ASP A 94 -19.54 -9.32 -0.07
N ARG A 95 -18.58 -9.50 0.85
CA ARG A 95 -17.76 -8.41 1.41
C ARG A 95 -17.06 -7.57 0.34
N ALA A 96 -16.50 -8.20 -0.68
CA ALA A 96 -15.78 -7.52 -1.74
C ALA A 96 -16.72 -6.64 -2.59
N GLU A 97 -17.89 -7.18 -2.95
CA GLU A 97 -18.87 -6.46 -3.76
C GLU A 97 -19.48 -5.29 -2.97
N VAL A 98 -19.87 -5.53 -1.72
CA VAL A 98 -20.44 -4.50 -0.83
C VAL A 98 -19.41 -3.38 -0.60
N GLY A 99 -18.15 -3.74 -0.37
CA GLY A 99 -17.04 -2.80 -0.24
C GLY A 99 -16.86 -1.90 -1.46
N LEU A 100 -16.85 -2.50 -2.66
CA LEU A 100 -16.74 -1.76 -3.92
C LEU A 100 -17.96 -0.86 -4.16
N ARG A 101 -19.17 -1.35 -3.89
CA ARG A 101 -20.41 -0.59 -4.05
C ARG A 101 -20.43 0.66 -3.16
N ALA A 102 -20.04 0.53 -1.89
CA ALA A 102 -19.94 1.65 -0.97
C ALA A 102 -18.92 2.69 -1.45
N ALA A 103 -17.73 2.26 -1.87
CA ALA A 103 -16.69 3.14 -2.38
C ALA A 103 -17.15 3.89 -3.65
N MET A 104 -17.83 3.21 -4.58
CA MET A 104 -18.41 3.82 -5.79
C MET A 104 -19.52 4.83 -5.45
N GLN A 105 -20.34 4.55 -4.44
CA GLN A 105 -21.36 5.49 -3.99
C GLN A 105 -20.73 6.74 -3.38
N MET A 106 -19.71 6.58 -2.53
CA MET A 106 -18.95 7.69 -1.95
C MET A 106 -18.28 8.54 -3.03
N ALA A 107 -17.75 7.91 -4.09
CA ALA A 107 -17.18 8.64 -5.22
C ALA A 107 -18.23 9.46 -5.99
N ARG A 108 -19.42 8.90 -6.24
CA ARG A 108 -20.54 9.63 -6.87
C ARG A 108 -21.02 10.82 -6.04
N GLU A 109 -20.93 10.72 -4.72
CA GLU A 109 -21.29 11.79 -3.78
C GLU A 109 -20.15 12.82 -3.59
N GLY A 110 -19.00 12.65 -4.26
CA GLY A 110 -17.85 13.56 -4.18
C GLY A 110 -17.02 13.43 -2.90
N LEU A 111 -17.22 12.37 -2.11
CA LEU A 111 -16.42 12.10 -0.90
C LEU A 111 -15.06 11.49 -1.23
N ILE A 112 -14.97 10.76 -2.34
CA ILE A 112 -13.74 10.15 -2.86
C ILE A 112 -13.57 10.63 -4.30
N ASP A 113 -12.35 11.00 -4.67
CA ASP A 113 -12.04 11.24 -6.08
C ASP A 113 -11.98 9.91 -6.84
N ILE A 114 -12.82 9.79 -7.87
CA ILE A 114 -12.92 8.58 -8.69
C ILE A 114 -11.62 8.26 -9.43
N GLU A 115 -10.83 9.26 -9.80
CA GLU A 115 -9.53 9.07 -10.46
C GLU A 115 -8.49 8.49 -9.49
N HIS A 116 -8.67 8.72 -8.18
CA HIS A 116 -7.78 8.27 -7.11
C HIS A 116 -8.36 7.14 -6.27
N LEU A 117 -9.42 6.46 -6.73
CA LEU A 117 -10.09 5.39 -5.99
C LEU A 117 -9.11 4.28 -5.56
N TRP A 118 -8.13 3.97 -6.39
CA TRP A 118 -7.08 2.99 -6.11
C TRP A 118 -5.75 3.65 -5.71
N GLY A 119 -5.43 4.81 -6.30
CA GLY A 119 -4.28 5.64 -5.92
C GLY A 119 -2.89 5.02 -6.10
N THR A 120 -2.77 3.87 -6.78
CA THR A 120 -1.47 3.22 -7.03
C THR A 120 -0.63 4.05 -8.00
N ILE A 121 0.62 4.31 -7.64
CA ILE A 121 1.60 4.98 -8.49
C ILE A 121 2.62 3.97 -9.04
N ASN A 122 3.13 4.24 -10.25
CA ASN A 122 4.30 3.59 -10.82
C ASN A 122 5.24 4.65 -11.43
N CYS A 123 6.50 4.30 -11.61
CA CYS A 123 7.46 5.19 -12.26
C CYS A 123 8.54 4.37 -12.96
N ASP A 124 8.49 4.35 -14.29
CA ASP A 124 9.55 3.77 -15.11
C ASP A 124 10.52 4.87 -15.58
N GLY A 125 11.80 4.54 -15.58
CA GLY A 125 12.87 5.48 -15.94
C GLY A 125 13.84 4.88 -16.95
N VAL A 126 14.33 5.72 -17.87
CA VAL A 126 15.44 5.40 -18.77
C VAL A 126 16.51 6.48 -18.66
N ASN A 127 17.77 6.08 -18.47
CA ASN A 127 18.88 7.02 -18.41
C ASN A 127 19.52 7.24 -19.81
N ALA A 128 20.50 8.16 -19.89
CA ALA A 128 21.17 8.51 -21.15
C ALA A 128 21.92 7.33 -21.84
N LYS A 129 22.15 6.21 -21.13
CA LYS A 129 22.77 4.99 -21.67
C LYS A 129 21.74 3.98 -22.17
N GLY A 130 20.44 4.28 -22.08
CA GLY A 130 19.36 3.36 -22.40
C GLY A 130 19.10 2.31 -21.31
N GLU A 131 19.63 2.51 -20.10
CA GLU A 131 19.38 1.60 -18.98
C GLU A 131 18.03 1.92 -18.34
N ILE A 132 17.27 0.86 -18.02
CA ILE A 132 15.90 0.98 -17.49
C ILE A 132 15.79 0.59 -16.01
N CYS A 133 14.84 1.21 -15.32
CA CYS A 133 14.38 0.84 -13.98
C CYS A 133 12.87 1.10 -13.85
N GLY A 134 12.26 0.48 -12.84
CA GLY A 134 10.86 0.69 -12.45
C GLY A 134 10.64 0.26 -11.00
#